data_AF-A0A0A0D3B0-F1
#
_entry.id   AF-A0A0A0D3B0-F1
#
_cell.length_a   1.000
_cell.length_b   1.000
_cell.length_c   1.000
_cell.angle_alpha   90.00
_cell.angle_beta   90.00
_cell.angle_gamma   90.00
#
_symmetry.space_group_name_H-M   'P 1'
#
loop_
_entity.id
_entity.type
_entity.pdbx_description
1 polymer ?
#
loop_
_entity_poly.entity_id
_entity_poly.type
_entity_poly.pdbx_seq_one_letter_code
_entity_poly.pdbx_strand_id
1 'polypeptide(L)'
;MQPWHRSEPARTEAPGTVLGWMMHEIGRQPEVEVRIHAELAAALGGRLPTHEDLPALAYLDRVITEVLRLRTPPVFMRRTDVRHHPGRDSQLRTRKKICV
;
A
#
# COMPACT_ATOMS: atom_id res chain seq x y z
N MET A 1 2.98 -39.02 -6.63
CA MET A 1 1.98 -38.32 -7.46
C MET A 1 0.98 -37.70 -6.50
N GLN A 2 1.26 -36.54 -5.91
CA GLN A 2 0.80 -35.18 -6.30
C GLN A 2 1.90 -34.14 -5.95
N PRO A 3 2.30 -33.18 -6.82
CA PRO A 3 3.24 -32.12 -6.45
C PRO A 3 2.49 -30.80 -6.20
N TRP A 4 2.24 -30.43 -4.95
CA TRP A 4 1.41 -29.25 -4.60
C TRP A 4 1.93 -28.41 -3.42
N HIS A 5 3.24 -28.45 -3.12
CA HIS A 5 3.84 -27.53 -2.15
C HIS A 5 4.78 -26.53 -2.83
N ARG A 6 4.22 -25.64 -3.64
CA ARG A 6 4.88 -24.37 -3.93
C ARG A 6 4.22 -23.36 -2.99
N SER A 7 4.86 -23.05 -1.88
CA SER A 7 4.53 -21.85 -1.11
C SER A 7 4.74 -20.67 -2.05
N GLU A 8 3.66 -20.18 -2.63
CA GLU A 8 3.66 -18.85 -3.22
C GLU A 8 4.12 -17.91 -2.10
N PRO A 9 5.22 -17.16 -2.23
CA PRO A 9 5.47 -16.08 -1.31
C PRO A 9 4.41 -15.03 -1.60
N ALA A 10 3.20 -15.26 -1.07
CA ALA A 10 2.20 -14.23 -0.88
C ALA A 10 2.95 -13.16 -0.11
N ARG A 11 3.18 -12.06 -0.81
CA ARG A 11 4.08 -10.97 -0.45
C ARG A 11 3.63 -10.32 0.85
N THR A 12 3.94 -10.93 1.99
CA THR A 12 3.60 -10.45 3.34
C THR A 12 4.46 -9.27 3.78
N GLU A 13 5.65 -9.14 3.19
CA GLU A 13 6.64 -8.11 3.58
C GLU A 13 6.07 -6.69 3.48
N ALA A 14 5.35 -6.39 2.39
CA ALA A 14 4.82 -5.04 2.14
C ALA A 14 3.63 -4.68 3.06
N PRO A 15 2.54 -5.47 3.12
CA PRO A 15 1.41 -5.15 4.00
C PRO A 15 1.79 -5.25 5.48
N GLY A 16 2.66 -6.19 5.87
CA GLY A 16 3.14 -6.31 7.25
C GLY A 16 3.93 -5.09 7.73
N THR A 17 4.82 -4.56 6.87
CA THR A 17 5.59 -3.35 7.18
C THR A 17 4.70 -2.12 7.34
N VAL A 18 3.70 -1.94 6.46
CA VAL A 18 2.75 -0.83 6.54
C VAL A 18 1.92 -0.91 7.81
N LEU A 19 1.45 -2.10 8.18
CA LEU A 19 0.71 -2.31 9.41
C LEU A 19 1.55 -1.95 10.65
N GLY A 20 2.82 -2.35 10.68
CA GLY A 20 3.75 -1.98 11.76
C GLY A 20 3.90 -0.46 11.91
N TRP A 21 4.08 0.26 10.78
CA TRP A 21 4.14 1.73 10.80
C TRP A 21 2.82 2.38 11.20
N MET A 22 1.70 1.83 10.76
CA MET A 22 0.37 2.34 11.13
C MET A 22 0.17 2.27 12.64
N MET A 23 0.47 1.12 13.25
CA MET A 23 0.39 0.96 14.71
C MET A 23 1.34 1.90 15.45
N HIS A 24 2.53 2.13 14.90
CA HIS A 24 3.48 3.11 15.44
C HIS A 24 2.95 4.55 15.40
N GLU A 25 2.32 4.98 14.30
CA GLU A 25 1.75 6.33 14.18
C GLU A 25 0.52 6.53 15.07
N ILE A 26 -0.36 5.52 15.14
CA ILE A 26 -1.56 5.57 16.01
C ILE A 26 -1.13 5.71 17.48
N GLY A 27 -0.18 4.89 17.94
CA GLY A 27 0.30 4.96 19.32
C GLY A 27 1.04 6.27 19.68
N ARG A 28 1.46 7.06 18.69
CA ARG A 28 2.07 8.39 18.91
C ARG A 28 1.06 9.54 18.88
N GLN A 29 -0.15 9.29 18.38
CA GLN A 29 -1.17 10.30 18.12
C GLN A 29 -2.50 9.89 18.77
N PRO A 30 -2.69 10.14 20.08
CA PRO A 30 -3.89 9.70 20.81
C PRO A 30 -5.18 10.29 20.24
N GLU A 31 -5.13 11.47 19.62
CA GLU A 31 -6.28 12.07 18.93
C GLU A 31 -6.73 11.23 17.71
N VAL A 32 -5.78 10.64 16.97
CA VAL A 32 -6.07 9.79 15.82
C VAL A 32 -6.69 8.48 16.30
N GLU A 33 -6.14 7.88 17.35
CA GLU A 33 -6.68 6.68 17.99
C GLU A 33 -8.13 6.87 18.43
N VAL A 34 -8.43 7.92 19.22
CA VAL A 34 -9.79 8.23 19.69
C VAL A 34 -10.76 8.37 18.51
N ARG A 35 -10.35 9.04 17.43
CA ARG A 35 -11.18 9.21 16.23
C ARG A 35 -11.43 7.91 15.49
N ILE A 36 -10.43 7.04 15.35
CA ILE A 36 -10.60 5.71 14.74
C ILE A 36 -11.57 4.88 15.59
N HIS A 37 -11.41 4.86 16.92
CA HIS A 37 -12.31 4.13 17.80
C HIS A 37 -13.74 4.64 17.73
N ALA A 38 -13.94 5.96 17.63
CA ALA A 38 -15.26 6.56 17.45
C ALA A 38 -15.90 6.14 16.12
N GLU A 39 -15.14 6.14 15.02
CA GLU A 39 -15.62 5.66 13.72
C GLU A 39 -15.98 4.17 13.76
N LEU A 40 -15.13 3.34 14.34
CA LEU A 40 -15.39 1.91 14.51
C LEU A 40 -16.64 1.66 15.37
N ALA A 41 -16.81 2.39 16.47
CA ALA A 41 -17.99 2.29 17.31
C ALA A 41 -19.27 2.69 16.54
N ALA A 42 -19.20 3.74 15.71
CA ALA A 42 -20.32 4.19 14.89
C ALA A 42 -20.68 3.21 13.77
N ALA A 43 -19.69 2.61 13.09
CA ALA A 43 -19.92 1.72 11.96
C ALA A 43 -20.27 0.27 12.37
N LEU A 44 -19.67 -0.21 13.46
CA LEU A 44 -19.76 -1.62 13.87
C LEU A 44 -20.66 -1.81 15.10
N GLY A 45 -20.81 -0.82 15.97
CA GLY A 45 -21.60 -0.97 17.20
C GLY A 45 -21.13 -2.13 18.10
N GLY A 46 -19.86 -2.54 18.00
CA GLY A 46 -19.28 -3.65 18.76
C GLY A 46 -19.36 -5.03 18.11
N ARG A 47 -19.89 -5.15 16.88
CA ARG A 47 -19.83 -6.42 16.12
C ARG A 47 -18.44 -6.64 15.51
N LEU A 48 -18.15 -7.90 15.15
CA LEU A 48 -16.95 -8.24 14.40
C LEU A 48 -16.98 -7.57 13.00
N PRO A 49 -15.90 -6.92 12.56
CA PRO A 49 -15.83 -6.32 11.22
C PRO A 49 -15.94 -7.37 10.13
N THR A 50 -16.73 -7.09 9.10
CA THR A 50 -16.76 -7.85 7.84
C THR A 50 -16.18 -7.01 6.70
N HIS A 51 -15.90 -7.65 5.56
CA HIS A 51 -15.36 -6.95 4.39
C HIS A 51 -16.32 -5.86 3.86
N GLU A 52 -17.62 -6.02 4.08
CA GLU A 52 -18.66 -5.07 3.65
C GLU A 52 -18.61 -3.75 4.42
N ASP A 53 -17.94 -3.72 5.57
CA ASP A 53 -17.84 -2.55 6.43
C ASP A 53 -16.70 -1.61 6.02
N LEU A 54 -15.76 -2.08 5.19
CA LEU A 54 -14.60 -1.30 4.77
C LEU A 54 -14.96 0.07 4.17
N PRO A 55 -16.01 0.21 3.32
CA PRO A 55 -16.41 1.52 2.81
C PRO A 55 -16.92 2.48 3.88
N ALA A 56 -17.40 1.98 5.02
CA ALA A 56 -17.87 2.81 6.13
C ALA A 56 -16.73 3.34 7.02
N LEU A 57 -15.51 2.80 6.87
CA LEU A 57 -14.32 3.16 7.65
C LEU A 57 -13.43 4.16 6.89
N ALA A 58 -14.03 5.27 6.44
CA ALA A 58 -13.38 6.24 5.57
C ALA A 58 -12.21 6.97 6.26
N TYR A 59 -12.29 7.21 7.57
CA TYR A 59 -11.20 7.83 8.32
C TYR A 59 -10.02 6.86 8.47
N LEU A 60 -10.29 5.59 8.78
CA LEU A 60 -9.24 4.56 8.80
C LEU A 60 -8.53 4.44 7.45
N ASP A 61 -9.26 4.45 6.33
CA ASP A 61 -8.67 4.43 4.98
C ASP A 61 -7.78 5.65 4.70
N ARG A 62 -8.18 6.83 5.17
CA ARG A 62 -7.36 8.05 5.08
C ARG A 62 -6.08 7.95 5.92
N VAL A 63 -6.14 7.34 7.10
CA VAL A 63 -4.96 7.10 7.95
C VAL A 63 -4.00 6.14 7.26
N ILE A 64 -4.50 5.03 6.70
CA ILE A 64 -3.68 4.07 5.94
C ILE A 64 -3.01 4.79 4.76
N THR A 65 -3.78 5.57 4.00
CA THR A 65 -3.26 6.37 2.87
C THR A 65 -2.15 7.33 3.32
N GLU A 66 -2.32 7.99 4.47
CA GLU A 66 -1.33 8.93 4.99
C GLU A 66 -0.07 8.22 5.49
N VAL A 67 -0.21 7.06 6.15
CA VAL A 67 0.93 6.21 6.54
C VAL A 67 1.68 5.74 5.30
N LEU A 68 0.98 5.32 4.24
CA LEU A 68 1.58 4.98 2.96
C LEU A 68 2.33 6.18 2.36
N ARG A 69 1.74 7.38 2.39
CA ARG A 69 2.36 8.62 1.90
C ARG A 69 3.66 8.96 2.66
N LEU A 70 3.67 8.75 3.98
CA LEU A 70 4.80 9.09 4.85
C LEU A 70 5.91 8.03 4.87
N ARG A 71 5.52 6.75 4.80
CA ARG A 71 6.42 5.62 5.12
C ARG A 71 6.70 4.70 3.94
N THR A 72 5.95 4.82 2.85
CA THR A 72 6.27 4.10 1.60
C THR A 72 7.15 5.02 0.76
N PRO A 73 8.49 4.88 0.78
CA PRO A 73 9.28 5.51 -0.27
C PRO A 73 8.74 5.01 -1.61
N PRO A 74 8.54 5.88 -2.62
CA PRO A 74 8.14 5.43 -3.94
C PRO A 74 9.23 4.48 -4.43
N VAL A 75 9.00 3.19 -4.27
CA VAL A 75 9.92 2.15 -4.72
C VAL A 75 9.89 2.27 -6.22
N PHE A 76 10.93 2.90 -6.78
CA PHE A 76 11.11 3.20 -8.20
C PHE A 76 10.44 2.15 -9.07
N MET A 77 9.21 2.41 -9.49
CA MET A 77 8.44 1.42 -10.22
C MET A 77 8.94 1.50 -11.65
N ARG A 78 9.96 0.69 -11.95
CA ARG A 78 10.59 0.67 -13.27
C ARG A 78 9.53 0.27 -14.29
N ARG A 79 9.05 1.25 -15.04
CA ARG A 79 8.29 1.05 -16.27
C ARG A 79 9.29 0.94 -17.40
N THR A 80 9.37 -0.24 -18.02
CA THR A 80 10.07 -0.41 -19.29
C THR A 80 9.03 -0.35 -20.39
N ASP A 81 9.23 0.55 -21.36
CA ASP A 81 8.44 0.52 -22.59
C ASP A 81 8.80 -0.74 -23.38
N VAL A 82 7.80 -1.59 -23.66
CA VAL A 82 7.97 -2.85 -24.41
C VAL A 82 7.82 -2.66 -25.92
N ARG A 83 7.61 -1.43 -26.39
CA ARG A 83 7.42 -1.15 -27.81
C ARG A 83 8.75 -1.21 -28.55
N HIS A 84 9.09 -2.40 -29.03
CA HIS A 84 10.14 -2.60 -30.01
C HIS A 84 9.68 -2.03 -31.37
N HIS A 85 10.10 -0.81 -31.70
CA HIS A 85 9.96 -0.26 -33.05
C HIS A 85 11.21 -0.64 -33.86
N PRO A 86 11.13 -1.58 -34.82
CA PRO A 86 12.26 -1.84 -35.71
C PRO A 86 12.34 -0.69 -36.72
N GLY A 87 13.34 0.17 -36.57
CA GLY A 87 13.72 1.12 -37.62
C GLY A 87 13.79 2.58 -37.18
N ARG A 88 14.90 2.95 -36.51
CA ARG A 88 15.83 3.98 -37.00
C ARG A 88 16.95 4.19 -35.99
N ASP A 89 18.17 3.90 -36.44
CA ASP A 89 19.37 4.48 -35.85
C ASP A 89 19.26 6.00 -35.84
N SER A 90 19.44 6.61 -34.67
CA SER A 90 20.42 7.69 -34.46
C SER A 90 20.26 8.30 -33.06
N GLN A 91 21.33 8.22 -32.28
CA GLN A 91 21.77 9.33 -31.41
C GLN A 91 20.81 9.81 -30.32
N LEU A 92 20.72 9.11 -29.19
CA LEU A 92 20.42 9.75 -27.88
C LEU A 92 21.32 9.16 -26.79
N ARG A 93 22.63 9.31 -27.00
CA ARG A 93 23.63 9.21 -25.93
C ARG A 93 23.61 10.48 -25.07
N THR A 94 22.47 10.84 -24.48
CA THR A 94 22.42 11.89 -23.45
C THR A 94 21.31 11.60 -22.45
N ARG A 95 21.74 11.32 -21.22
CA ARG A 95 21.09 11.71 -19.96
C ARG A 95 19.63 12.18 -20.08
N LYS A 96 18.68 11.27 -19.89
CA LYS A 96 17.42 11.58 -19.21
C LYS A 96 16.84 10.28 -18.68
N LYS A 97 17.38 9.83 -17.55
CA LYS A 97 16.66 8.88 -16.69
C LYS A 97 15.46 9.65 -16.16
N ILE A 98 14.34 9.55 -16.86
CA ILE A 98 13.04 9.91 -16.31
C ILE A 98 12.80 8.90 -15.18
N CYS A 99 12.92 9.36 -13.94
CA CYS A 99 12.34 8.71 -12.78
C CYS A 99 11.00 9.41 -12.54
N VAL A 100 9.91 8.72 -12.89
CA VAL A 100 8.61 8.90 -12.25
C VAL A 100 8.39 7.64 -11.41
#